data_AF-A0A8B6XYW8-F1
#
_entry.id   AF-A0A8B6XYW8-F1
#
_cell.length_a   1.000
_cell.length_b   1.000
_cell.length_c   1.000
_cell.angle_alpha   90.00
_cell.angle_beta   90.00
_cell.angle_gamma   90.00
#
_symmetry.space_group_name_H-M   'P 1'
#
loop_
_entity.id
_entity.type
_entity.pdbx_description
1 polymer ?
#
loop_
_entity_poly.entity_id
_entity_poly.type
_entity_poly.pdbx_seq_one_letter_code
_entity_poly.pdbx_strand_id
1 'polypeptide(L)'
;MNNTKKLQRLFRSFLKELRHIELKQQEKKNLVWQSSPMYKYVKDKFVFPASLNNTLFLEQYTLLLNAIKVSQEISAMYKGTGERTIEQSANLVGLKLPKLYVDPIKTS
;
A
#
# COMPACT_ATOMS: atom_id res chain seq x y z
N MET A 1 -0.32 -5.30 28.18
CA MET A 1 0.68 -5.50 27.10
C MET A 1 1.65 -4.32 27.13
N ASN A 2 2.92 -4.52 27.49
CA ASN A 2 3.86 -3.39 27.71
C ASN A 2 3.98 -2.50 26.47
N ASN A 3 3.75 -1.19 26.62
CA ASN A 3 3.72 -0.22 25.51
C ASN A 3 4.98 -0.25 24.64
N THR A 4 6.14 -0.58 25.23
CA THR A 4 7.41 -0.78 24.53
C THR A 4 7.36 -1.95 23.54
N LYS A 5 6.74 -3.08 23.91
CA LYS A 5 6.57 -4.24 23.02
C LYS A 5 5.61 -3.93 21.87
N LYS A 6 4.56 -3.13 22.11
CA LYS A 6 3.63 -2.66 21.08
C LYS A 6 4.35 -1.76 20.07
N LEU A 7 5.11 -0.78 20.55
CA LEU A 7 5.90 0.13 19.73
C LEU A 7 6.92 -0.60 18.86
N GLN A 8 7.64 -1.57 19.42
CA GLN A 8 8.60 -2.39 18.66
C GLN A 8 7.93 -3.18 17.52
N ARG A 9 6.73 -3.74 17.75
CA ARG A 9 5.97 -4.46 16.71
C ARG A 9 5.54 -3.52 15.59
N LEU A 10 4.99 -2.36 15.93
CA LEU A 10 4.58 -1.34 14.95
C LEU A 10 5.77 -0.83 14.13
N PHE A 11 6.88 -0.52 14.79
CA PHE A 11 8.10 -0.07 14.12
C PHE A 11 8.65 -1.12 13.16
N ARG A 12 8.67 -2.40 13.55
CA ARG A 12 9.06 -3.50 12.65
C ARG A 12 8.11 -3.62 11.45
N SER A 13 6.81 -3.44 11.65
CA SER A 13 5.83 -3.44 10.56
C SER A 13 6.09 -2.30 9.59
N PHE A 14 6.27 -1.09 10.12
CA PHE A 14 6.58 0.11 9.35
C PHE A 14 7.88 -0.02 8.54
N LEU A 15 8.94 -0.57 9.13
CA LEU A 15 10.19 -0.83 8.43
C LEU A 15 10.06 -1.87 7.31
N LYS A 16 9.21 -2.90 7.49
CA LYS A 16 8.92 -3.87 6.42
C LYS A 16 8.23 -3.19 5.25
N GLU A 17 7.29 -2.30 5.54
CA GLU A 17 6.55 -1.55 4.53
C GLU A 17 7.45 -0.59 3.76
N LEU A 18 8.26 0.18 4.46
CA LEU A 18 9.27 1.05 3.85
C LEU A 18 10.24 0.28 2.96
N ARG A 19 10.74 -0.88 3.44
CA ARG A 19 11.60 -1.74 2.65
C ARG A 19 10.91 -2.18 1.35
N HIS A 20 9.63 -2.54 1.40
CA HIS A 20 8.90 -2.97 0.20
C HIS A 20 8.77 -1.82 -0.82
N ILE A 21 8.45 -0.61 -0.35
CA ILE A 21 8.32 0.58 -1.20
C ILE A 21 9.67 0.95 -1.83
N GLU A 22 10.74 0.98 -1.05
CA GLU A 22 12.07 1.32 -1.54
C GLU A 22 12.57 0.30 -2.56
N LEU A 23 12.40 -1.00 -2.31
CA LEU A 23 12.79 -2.03 -3.26
C LEU A 23 12.00 -1.94 -4.57
N LYS A 24 10.70 -1.65 -4.51
CA LYS A 24 9.86 -1.43 -5.71
C LYS A 24 10.30 -0.20 -6.51
N GLN A 25 10.80 0.85 -5.86
CA GLN A 25 11.36 2.03 -6.53
C GLN A 25 12.79 1.83 -7.05
N GLN A 26 13.52 0.83 -6.53
CA GLN A 26 14.94 0.61 -6.78
C GLN A 26 15.27 -0.34 -7.94
N GLU A 27 14.37 -0.55 -8.91
CA GLU A 27 14.58 -1.43 -10.09
C GLU A 27 15.91 -1.21 -10.85
N LYS A 28 16.65 -0.13 -10.58
CA LYS A 28 17.92 0.22 -11.23
C LYS A 28 19.15 0.28 -10.34
N LYS A 29 19.08 0.02 -9.02
CA LYS A 29 20.25 0.21 -8.14
C LYS A 29 20.36 -0.88 -7.07
N ASN A 30 21.51 -1.58 -7.04
CA ASN A 30 21.96 -2.50 -5.98
C ASN A 30 22.26 -1.76 -4.66
N LEU A 31 21.38 -0.86 -4.21
CA LEU A 31 21.55 -0.18 -2.93
C LEU A 31 20.99 -1.03 -1.79
N VAL A 32 21.76 -1.13 -0.72
CA VAL A 32 21.27 -1.68 0.55
C VAL A 32 20.22 -0.71 1.09
N TRP A 33 18.95 -1.12 1.20
CA TRP A 33 17.84 -0.27 1.71
C TRP A 33 18.15 0.42 3.05
N GLN A 34 18.98 -0.20 3.90
CA GLN A 34 19.44 0.37 5.17
C GLN A 34 20.33 1.63 5.00
N SER A 35 20.84 1.88 3.80
CA SER A 35 21.58 3.10 3.45
C SER A 35 20.67 4.24 2.98
N SER A 36 19.39 3.96 2.74
CA SER A 36 18.42 4.94 2.28
C SER A 36 18.30 6.12 3.27
N PRO A 37 18.25 7.36 2.78
CA PRO A 37 17.96 8.53 3.61
C PRO A 37 16.67 8.37 4.43
N MET A 38 15.65 7.72 3.87
CA MET A 38 14.38 7.46 4.56
C MET A 38 14.53 6.48 5.71
N TYR A 39 15.26 5.38 5.51
CA TYR A 39 15.56 4.45 6.60
C TYR A 39 16.33 5.13 7.73
N LYS A 40 17.33 5.95 7.41
CA LYS A 40 18.13 6.70 8.41
C LYS A 40 17.27 7.69 9.18
N TYR A 41 16.43 8.47 8.49
CA TYR A 41 15.52 9.43 9.10
C TYR A 41 14.55 8.76 10.08
N VAL A 42 13.94 7.65 9.66
CA VAL A 42 13.02 6.87 10.49
C VAL A 42 13.76 6.25 11.67
N LYS A 43 14.94 5.69 11.44
CA LYS A 43 15.74 5.13 12.53
C LYS A 43 16.04 6.20 13.56
N ASP A 44 16.50 7.37 13.16
CA ASP A 44 16.87 8.49 14.03
C ASP A 44 15.68 9.07 14.81
N LYS A 45 14.55 9.33 14.13
CA LYS A 45 13.34 9.90 14.76
C LYS A 45 12.63 8.96 15.72
N PHE A 46 12.73 7.65 15.50
CA PHE A 46 12.04 6.63 16.31
C PHE A 46 12.99 5.86 17.23
N VAL A 47 14.26 6.28 17.37
CA VAL A 47 15.11 5.78 18.47
C VAL A 47 14.45 6.17 19.79
N PHE A 48 14.22 5.15 20.61
CA PHE A 48 13.59 5.21 21.93
C PHE A 48 14.17 6.34 22.80
N PRO A 49 13.34 7.04 23.60
CA PRO A 49 12.27 6.45 24.40
C PRO A 49 10.89 6.42 23.73
N ALA A 50 10.07 5.46 24.17
CA ALA A 50 8.71 5.23 23.70
C ALA A 50 7.78 6.37 24.14
N SER A 51 7.82 7.51 23.43
CA SER A 51 6.81 8.56 23.61
C SER A 51 5.47 8.08 23.04
N LEU A 52 4.37 8.47 23.69
CA LEU A 52 3.00 8.21 23.19
C LEU A 52 2.82 8.76 21.76
N ASN A 53 3.48 9.88 21.47
CA ASN A 53 3.47 10.52 20.16
C ASN A 53 4.11 9.63 19.08
N ASN A 54 5.18 8.91 19.41
CA ASN A 54 5.83 7.99 18.48
C ASN A 54 4.93 6.79 18.12
N THR A 55 4.14 6.29 19.07
CA THR A 55 3.18 5.21 18.78
C THR A 55 2.06 5.67 17.86
N LEU A 56 1.45 6.83 18.14
CA LEU A 56 0.36 7.38 17.32
C LEU A 56 0.84 7.69 15.89
N PHE A 57 2.03 8.29 15.77
CA PHE A 57 2.62 8.61 14.48
C PHE A 57 2.88 7.34 13.65
N LEU A 58 3.46 6.30 14.25
CA LEU A 58 3.67 5.03 13.54
C LEU A 58 2.36 4.36 13.11
N GLU A 59 1.32 4.42 13.93
CA GLU A 59 -0.01 3.90 13.57
C GLU A 59 -0.62 4.67 12.39
N GLN A 60 -0.59 6.01 12.43
CA GLN A 60 -1.09 6.88 11.36
C GLN A 60 -0.35 6.67 10.04
N TYR A 61 0.98 6.61 10.09
CA TYR A 61 1.78 6.39 8.87
C TYR A 61 1.59 4.98 8.31
N THR A 62 1.48 3.96 9.16
CA THR A 62 1.19 2.60 8.69
C THR A 62 -0.18 2.54 8.01
N LEU A 63 -1.19 3.20 8.58
CA LEU A 63 -2.51 3.32 7.97
C LEU A 63 -2.45 4.03 6.60
N LEU A 64 -1.72 5.15 6.52
CA LEU A 64 -1.56 5.89 5.28
C LEU A 64 -0.88 5.05 4.19
N LEU A 65 0.19 4.33 4.52
CA LEU A 65 0.87 3.45 3.57
C LEU A 65 -0.07 2.36 3.02
N ASN A 66 -0.90 1.77 3.89
CA ASN A 66 -1.91 0.81 3.46
C ASN A 66 -2.97 1.45 2.55
N ALA A 67 -3.46 2.64 2.88
CA ALA A 67 -4.43 3.35 2.04
C ALA A 67 -3.85 3.66 0.65
N ILE A 68 -2.57 4.04 0.57
CA ILE A 68 -1.88 4.28 -0.71
C ILE A 68 -1.79 2.99 -1.53
N LYS A 69 -1.45 1.85 -0.91
CA LYS A 69 -1.42 0.55 -1.62
C LYS A 69 -2.78 0.20 -2.21
N VAL A 70 -3.85 0.28 -1.41
CA VAL A 70 -5.21 -0.01 -1.86
C VAL A 70 -5.62 0.94 -2.97
N SER A 71 -5.27 2.23 -2.85
CA SER A 71 -5.51 3.21 -3.91
C SER A 71 -4.75 2.88 -5.20
N GLN A 72 -3.51 2.39 -5.12
CA GLN A 72 -2.75 1.93 -6.28
C GLN A 72 -3.32 0.66 -6.90
N GLU A 73 -3.79 -0.30 -6.10
CA GLU A 73 -4.46 -1.51 -6.57
C GLU A 73 -5.76 -1.17 -7.30
N ILE A 74 -6.59 -0.31 -6.70
CA ILE A 74 -7.77 0.26 -7.34
C ILE A 74 -7.35 0.95 -8.63
N SER A 75 -6.43 1.92 -8.57
CA SER A 75 -5.98 2.63 -9.77
C SER A 75 -5.50 1.67 -10.85
N ALA A 76 -4.72 0.63 -10.53
CA ALA A 76 -4.28 -0.38 -11.48
C ALA A 76 -5.45 -1.18 -12.08
N MET A 77 -6.47 -1.51 -11.29
CA MET A 77 -7.70 -2.16 -11.79
C MET A 77 -8.48 -1.27 -12.77
N TYR A 78 -8.36 0.06 -12.69
CA TYR A 78 -9.13 1.02 -13.49
C TYR A 78 -8.31 1.84 -14.49
N LYS A 79 -6.99 1.67 -14.55
CA LYS A 79 -6.10 2.48 -15.39
C LYS A 79 -6.06 1.91 -16.81
N GLY A 80 -6.58 2.66 -17.78
CA GLY A 80 -6.44 2.38 -19.22
C GLY A 80 -7.67 1.79 -19.91
N THR A 81 -8.67 1.34 -19.15
CA THR A 81 -9.97 0.89 -19.68
C THR A 81 -11.05 1.57 -18.87
N GLY A 82 -11.68 2.59 -19.44
CA GLY A 82 -12.75 3.34 -18.75
C GLY A 82 -13.81 2.39 -18.21
N GLU A 83 -13.99 2.42 -16.88
CA GLU A 83 -14.93 1.65 -16.07
C GLU A 83 -14.82 0.11 -16.21
N ARG A 84 -15.18 -0.61 -15.13
CA ARG A 84 -15.29 -2.09 -15.11
C ARG A 84 -16.02 -2.58 -16.36
N THR A 85 -15.65 -3.75 -16.89
CA THR A 85 -16.48 -4.37 -17.94
C THR A 85 -17.89 -4.61 -17.40
N ILE A 86 -18.88 -4.65 -18.29
CA ILE A 86 -20.29 -4.84 -17.91
C ILE A 86 -20.45 -6.18 -17.19
N GLU A 87 -19.62 -7.17 -17.54
CA GLU A 87 -19.52 -8.47 -16.85
C GLU A 87 -18.97 -8.38 -15.43
N GLN A 88 -17.90 -7.62 -15.21
CA GLN A 88 -17.37 -7.39 -13.86
C GLN A 88 -18.38 -6.66 -12.97
N SER A 89 -19.16 -5.75 -13.55
CA SER A 89 -20.20 -5.01 -12.83
C SER A 89 -21.41 -5.90 -12.48
N ALA A 90 -21.86 -6.74 -13.41
CA ALA A 90 -22.95 -7.68 -13.18
C ALA A 90 -22.61 -8.69 -12.07
N ASN A 91 -21.39 -9.23 -12.08
CA ASN A 91 -20.93 -10.19 -11.07
C ASN A 91 -20.88 -9.57 -9.65
N LEU A 92 -20.56 -8.28 -9.53
CA LEU A 92 -20.47 -7.60 -8.24
C LEU A 92 -21.85 -7.50 -7.55
N VAL A 93 -22.92 -7.40 -8.31
CA VAL A 93 -24.30 -7.33 -7.80
C VAL A 93 -25.03 -8.69 -7.87
N GLY A 94 -24.31 -9.78 -8.16
CA GLY A 94 -24.88 -11.14 -8.22
C GLY A 94 -25.76 -11.40 -9.45
N LEU A 95 -25.65 -10.56 -10.49
CA LEU A 95 -26.38 -10.72 -11.74
C LEU A 95 -25.55 -11.47 -12.78
N LYS A 96 -26.21 -12.28 -13.60
CA LYS A 96 -25.60 -12.98 -14.74
C LYS A 96 -25.98 -12.30 -16.04
N LEU A 97 -25.01 -12.09 -16.92
CA LEU A 97 -25.28 -11.59 -18.26
C LEU A 97 -25.94 -12.68 -19.12
N PRO A 98 -26.86 -12.30 -20.04
CA PRO A 98 -27.37 -13.21 -21.04
C PRO A 98 -26.25 -13.73 -21.93
N LYS A 99 -26.30 -15.00 -22.34
CA LYS A 99 -25.27 -15.67 -23.17
C LYS A 99 -25.01 -14.99 -24.53
N LEU A 100 -25.88 -14.09 -24.95
CA LEU A 100 -25.80 -13.38 -26.23
C LEU A 100 -25.18 -11.98 -26.11
N TYR A 101 -24.78 -11.56 -24.89
CA TYR A 101 -24.21 -10.25 -24.69
C TYR A 101 -22.75 -10.20 -25.19
N VAL A 102 -22.46 -9.21 -26.05
CA VAL A 102 -21.11 -8.91 -26.52
C VAL A 102 -20.82 -7.45 -26.14
N ASP A 103 -19.72 -7.21 -25.43
CA ASP A 103 -19.30 -5.85 -25.07
C ASP A 103 -19.15 -5.01 -26.35
N PRO A 104 -19.70 -3.79 -26.41
CA PRO A 104 -19.53 -2.91 -27.56
C PRO A 104 -18.04 -2.60 -27.71
N ILE A 105 -17.47 -2.95 -28.87
CA ILE A 105 -16.08 -2.68 -29.21
C ILE A 105 -15.88 -1.16 -29.13
N LYS A 106 -15.09 -0.69 -28.15
CA LYS A 106 -14.65 0.70 -28.09
C LYS A 106 -13.71 0.93 -29.28
N THR A 107 -14.25 1.47 -30.37
CA THR A 107 -13.44 2.12 -31.41
C THR A 107 -12.79 3.34 -30.77
N SER A 108 -11.52 3.22 -30.40
CA SER A 108 -10.61 4.34 -30.09
C SER A 108 -9.66 4.52 -31.25
#